data_AF-A0A7S3N3Q5-F1
#
_entry.id   AF-A0A7S3N3Q5-F1
#
_cell.length_a   1.000
_cell.length_b   1.000
_cell.length_c   1.000
_cell.angle_alpha   90.00
_cell.angle_beta   90.00
_cell.angle_gamma   90.00
#
_symmetry.space_group_name_H-M   'P 1'
#
loop_
_entity.id
_entity.type
_entity.pdbx_description
1 polymer ?
#
loop_
_entity_poly.entity_id
_entity_poly.type
_entity_poly.pdbx_seq_one_letter_code
_entity_poly.pdbx_strand_id
1 'polypeptide(L)'
;MNSKIFVIEVCEGCANHSWNTRHDPNQYKSYAMNTSRAIKEKVPDSEIVFNMVPKAYAMSDIYCQLLRNDDPEEAYYQMMPRIGSFEISINGVLLFSKSLSGLWPNYGAIAMKAAQVAQAIDKNQDITVFQTSGKEKKMKKGRNPMATTGQNFQQAAPQQ
;
A
#
# COMPACT_ATOMS: atom_id res chain seq x y z
N MET A 1 11.81 -7.48 -18.74
CA MET A 1 10.77 -7.61 -17.70
C MET A 1 10.68 -6.28 -17.00
N ASN A 2 9.48 -5.75 -16.78
CA ASN A 2 9.31 -4.51 -16.04
C ASN A 2 9.57 -4.81 -14.56
N SER A 3 10.63 -4.24 -13.99
CA SER A 3 10.98 -4.46 -12.58
C SER A 3 9.85 -3.98 -11.66
N LYS A 4 9.51 -4.77 -10.64
CA LYS A 4 8.46 -4.46 -9.66
C LYS A 4 9.13 -4.04 -8.36
N ILE A 5 9.53 -2.77 -8.28
CA ILE A 5 10.30 -2.27 -7.14
C ILE A 5 9.35 -1.53 -6.20
N PHE A 6 9.11 -2.12 -5.04
CA PHE A 6 8.38 -1.48 -3.95
C PHE A 6 9.36 -0.67 -3.10
N VAL A 7 9.03 0.60 -2.89
CA VAL A 7 9.73 1.47 -1.94
C VAL A 7 8.86 1.64 -0.71
N ILE A 8 9.39 1.30 0.45
CA ILE A 8 8.77 1.55 1.75
C ILE A 8 9.53 2.69 2.43
N GLU A 9 8.91 3.87 2.47
CA GLU A 9 9.39 4.98 3.31
C GLU A 9 8.99 4.70 4.75
N VAL A 10 9.96 4.73 5.65
CA VAL A 10 9.76 4.49 7.07
C VAL A 10 10.48 5.59 7.83
N CYS A 11 9.75 6.30 8.68
CA CYS A 11 10.35 7.25 9.60
C CYS A 11 11.52 6.62 10.39
N GLU A 12 12.68 7.28 10.36
CA GLU A 12 13.89 6.88 11.09
C GLU A 12 14.29 7.93 12.13
N GLY A 13 15.14 7.53 13.08
CA GLY A 13 15.63 8.44 14.12
C GLY A 13 14.52 8.98 15.05
N CYS A 14 13.46 8.19 15.31
CA CYS A 14 12.30 8.65 16.09
C CYS A 14 12.64 9.19 17.48
N ALA A 15 13.76 8.76 18.07
CA ALA A 15 14.27 9.32 19.31
C ALA A 15 14.48 10.84 19.24
N ASN A 16 14.99 11.36 18.11
CA ASN A 16 15.32 12.78 17.93
C ASN A 16 14.09 13.69 17.81
N HIS A 17 12.91 13.11 17.56
CA HIS A 17 11.64 13.82 17.46
C HIS A 17 10.56 13.19 18.37
N SER A 18 10.99 12.46 19.40
CA SER A 18 10.09 11.77 20.34
C SER A 18 9.38 12.72 21.30
N TRP A 19 9.94 13.92 21.50
CA TRP A 19 9.41 14.90 22.45
C TRP A 19 8.03 15.44 22.05
N ASN A 20 7.74 15.50 20.75
CA ASN A 20 6.47 15.96 20.19
C ASN A 20 5.72 14.89 19.38
N THR A 21 6.38 13.78 19.04
CA THR A 21 5.75 12.67 18.34
C THR A 21 5.89 11.40 19.18
N ARG A 22 4.79 10.72 19.46
CA ARG A 22 4.82 9.45 20.21
C ARG A 22 5.23 8.28 19.29
N HIS A 23 6.22 8.50 18.44
CA HIS A 23 6.69 7.52 17.47
C HIS A 23 7.60 6.48 18.13
N ASP A 24 7.31 5.21 17.89
CA ASP A 24 8.15 4.08 18.33
C ASP A 24 8.89 3.48 17.12
N PRO A 25 10.24 3.56 17.06
CA PRO A 25 11.03 2.95 15.98
C PRO A 25 10.73 1.46 15.77
N ASN A 26 10.48 0.71 16.84
CA ASN A 26 10.22 -0.73 16.76
C ASN A 26 8.88 -1.01 16.09
N GLN A 27 7.87 -0.17 16.34
CA GLN A 27 6.59 -0.24 15.66
C GLN A 27 6.78 -0.03 14.15
N TYR A 28 7.43 1.06 13.73
CA TYR A 28 7.69 1.34 12.32
C TYR A 28 8.44 0.18 11.64
N LYS A 29 9.51 -0.33 12.26
CA LYS A 29 10.27 -1.48 11.76
C LYS A 29 9.41 -2.74 11.63
N SER A 30 8.59 -3.04 12.63
CA SER A 30 7.69 -4.22 12.62
C SER A 30 6.67 -4.13 11.49
N TYR A 31 6.02 -2.97 11.33
CA TYR A 31 5.07 -2.74 10.23
C TYR A 31 5.75 -2.87 8.86
N ALA A 32 6.96 -2.35 8.71
CA ALA A 32 7.74 -2.42 7.47
C ALA A 32 8.06 -3.88 7.10
N MET A 33 8.55 -4.67 8.06
CA MET A 33 8.89 -6.09 7.85
C MET A 33 7.66 -6.95 7.56
N ASN A 34 6.57 -6.77 8.31
CA ASN A 34 5.34 -7.53 8.10
C ASN A 34 4.68 -7.18 6.77
N THR A 35 4.68 -5.90 6.38
CA THR A 35 4.17 -5.48 5.07
C THR A 35 5.02 -6.05 3.94
N SER A 36 6.34 -6.03 4.09
CA SER A 36 7.26 -6.59 3.10
C SER A 36 7.04 -8.08 2.90
N ARG A 37 6.87 -8.84 3.99
CA ARG A 37 6.53 -10.26 3.94
C ARG A 37 5.22 -10.50 3.19
N ALA A 38 4.16 -9.76 3.54
CA ALA A 38 2.86 -9.90 2.89
C ALA A 38 2.90 -9.57 1.39
N ILE A 39 3.66 -8.54 0.99
CA ILE A 39 3.89 -8.22 -0.44
C ILE A 39 4.64 -9.38 -1.11
N LYS A 40 5.74 -9.88 -0.52
CA LYS A 40 6.53 -10.99 -1.08
C LYS A 40 5.75 -12.29 -1.22
N GLU A 41 4.82 -12.58 -0.31
CA GLU A 41 3.94 -13.76 -0.42
C GLU A 41 3.03 -13.69 -1.66
N LYS A 42 2.64 -12.49 -2.10
CA LYS A 42 1.75 -12.28 -3.25
C LYS A 42 2.48 -11.92 -4.53
N VAL A 43 3.66 -11.32 -4.44
CA VAL A 43 4.50 -10.86 -5.56
C VAL A 43 5.95 -11.30 -5.29
N PRO A 44 6.29 -12.59 -5.44
CA PRO A 44 7.58 -13.12 -5.03
C PRO A 44 8.78 -12.54 -5.80
N ASP A 45 8.55 -12.19 -7.06
CA ASP A 45 9.54 -11.62 -8.00
C ASP A 45 9.75 -10.11 -7.83
N SER A 46 9.06 -9.47 -6.88
CA SER A 46 9.25 -8.05 -6.58
C SER A 46 10.58 -7.79 -5.87
N GLU A 47 11.07 -6.55 -5.95
CA GLU A 47 12.12 -6.03 -5.09
C GLU A 47 11.49 -5.13 -4.04
N ILE A 48 12.00 -5.15 -2.81
CA ILE A 48 11.52 -4.27 -1.73
C ILE A 48 12.73 -3.54 -1.16
N VAL A 49 12.69 -2.22 -1.21
CA VAL A 49 13.73 -1.34 -0.66
C VAL A 49 13.12 -0.41 0.40
N PHE A 50 13.93 -0.08 1.40
CA PHE A 50 13.53 0.82 2.49
C PHE A 50 14.30 2.12 2.38
N ASN A 51 13.60 3.26 2.41
CA ASN A 51 14.23 4.58 2.37
C ASN A 51 15.24 4.77 1.22
N MET A 52 15.02 4.07 0.11
CA MET A 52 15.82 4.15 -1.12
C MET A 52 14.87 4.22 -2.32
N VAL A 53 15.21 5.03 -3.30
CA VAL A 53 14.38 5.28 -4.49
C VAL A 53 15.18 4.98 -5.74
N PRO A 54 14.72 4.10 -6.65
CA PRO A 54 15.40 3.89 -7.92
C PRO A 54 15.52 5.19 -8.71
N LYS A 55 16.68 5.45 -9.31
CA LYS A 55 16.92 6.65 -10.12
C LYS A 55 15.88 6.83 -11.23
N ALA A 56 15.38 5.73 -11.80
CA ALA A 56 14.33 5.73 -12.83
C ALA A 56 13.00 6.37 -12.37
N TYR A 57 12.72 6.38 -11.06
CA TYR A 57 11.47 6.90 -10.48
C TYR A 57 11.71 8.10 -9.55
N ALA A 58 12.96 8.58 -9.45
CA ALA A 58 13.34 9.64 -8.52
C ALA A 58 12.62 10.98 -8.74
N MET A 59 12.16 11.22 -9.98
CA MET A 59 11.44 12.43 -10.36
C MET A 59 9.93 12.37 -10.08
N SER A 60 9.43 11.28 -9.50
CA SER A 60 8.03 11.20 -9.08
C SER A 60 7.77 12.08 -7.86
N ASP A 61 6.71 12.91 -7.91
CA ASP A 61 6.34 13.88 -6.87
C ASP A 61 6.08 13.28 -5.47
N ILE A 62 5.96 11.95 -5.38
CA ILE A 62 5.72 11.22 -4.13
C ILE A 62 6.99 11.12 -3.27
N TYR A 63 8.17 11.27 -3.88
CA TYR A 63 9.45 11.18 -3.20
C TYR A 63 9.95 12.58 -2.86
N CYS A 64 10.39 12.76 -1.61
CA CYS A 64 10.93 14.01 -1.13
C CYS A 64 12.31 13.75 -0.52
N GLN A 65 13.15 14.78 -0.46
CA GLN A 65 14.41 14.76 0.30
C GLN A 65 15.38 13.64 -0.13
N LEU A 66 15.47 13.40 -1.44
CA LEU A 66 16.48 12.51 -2.01
C LEU A 66 17.88 13.10 -1.80
N LEU A 67 18.79 12.30 -1.26
CA LEU A 67 20.19 12.64 -1.15
C LEU A 67 20.83 12.54 -2.53
N ARG A 68 21.60 13.56 -2.90
CA ARG A 68 22.30 13.59 -4.18
C ARG A 68 23.23 12.38 -4.28
N ASN A 69 23.14 11.68 -5.40
CA ASN A 69 24.02 10.57 -5.74
C ASN A 69 24.53 10.77 -7.18
N ASP A 70 25.77 11.22 -7.30
CA ASP A 70 26.43 11.47 -8.59
C ASP A 70 27.08 10.21 -9.17
N ASP A 71 27.13 9.09 -8.44
CA ASP A 71 27.73 7.84 -8.91
C ASP A 71 26.80 7.16 -9.93
N PRO A 72 27.19 7.05 -11.21
CA PRO A 72 26.34 6.43 -12.24
C PRO A 72 26.13 4.92 -12.04
N GLU A 73 26.98 4.23 -11.28
CA GLU A 73 26.86 2.79 -11.05
C GLU A 73 25.81 2.44 -9.99
N GLU A 74 25.52 3.36 -9.08
CA GLU A 74 24.51 3.17 -8.04
C GLU A 74 23.11 3.43 -8.61
N ALA A 75 22.22 2.43 -8.51
CA ALA A 75 20.88 2.47 -9.09
C ALA A 75 19.88 3.26 -8.25
N TYR A 76 20.23 3.60 -7.00
CA TYR A 76 19.33 4.20 -6.02
C TYR A 76 19.81 5.56 -5.53
N TYR A 77 18.85 6.43 -5.21
CA TYR A 77 19.06 7.53 -4.27
C TYR A 77 18.68 7.07 -2.87
N GLN A 78 19.48 7.46 -1.87
CA GLN A 78 19.04 7.39 -0.49
C GLN A 78 18.01 8.50 -0.25
N MET A 79 16.96 8.20 0.50
CA MET A 79 15.90 9.14 0.85
C MET A 79 15.96 9.43 2.34
N MET A 80 15.88 10.71 2.72
CA MET A 80 15.61 11.07 4.10
C MET A 80 14.10 10.94 4.35
N PRO A 81 13.64 9.98 5.19
CA PRO A 81 12.22 9.79 5.42
C PRO A 81 11.64 10.97 6.19
N ARG A 82 10.40 11.33 5.88
CA ARG A 82 9.67 12.38 6.59
C ARG A 82 9.34 11.93 8.01
N ILE A 83 9.27 12.89 8.94
CA ILE A 83 8.88 12.60 10.31
C ILE A 83 7.47 12.00 10.35
N GLY A 84 7.37 10.80 10.90
CA GLY A 84 6.11 10.06 11.08
C GLY A 84 5.55 9.38 9.84
N SER A 85 6.30 9.37 8.73
CA SER A 85 5.86 8.77 7.48
C SER A 85 5.93 7.24 7.52
N PHE A 86 4.93 6.63 6.90
CA PHE A 86 4.94 5.22 6.55
C PHE A 86 4.24 5.11 5.20
N GLU A 87 5.04 5.03 4.14
CA GLU A 87 4.55 5.20 2.78
C GLU A 87 4.99 4.00 1.96
N ILE A 88 4.11 3.52 1.09
CA ILE A 88 4.39 2.37 0.25
C ILE A 88 4.09 2.79 -1.18
N SER A 89 5.09 2.65 -2.04
CA SER A 89 4.96 2.93 -3.46
C SER A 89 5.55 1.80 -4.30
N ILE A 90 5.14 1.72 -5.56
CA ILE A 90 5.76 0.88 -6.58
C ILE A 90 6.01 1.70 -7.81
N ASN A 91 7.24 1.71 -8.31
CA ASN A 91 7.62 2.38 -9.55
C ASN A 91 7.08 3.83 -9.68
N GLY A 92 7.18 4.61 -8.59
CA GLY A 92 6.68 6.00 -8.55
C GLY A 92 5.19 6.18 -8.24
N VAL A 93 4.41 5.10 -8.08
CA VAL A 93 2.98 5.16 -7.71
C VAL A 93 2.79 4.87 -6.23
N LEU A 94 2.21 5.82 -5.49
CA LEU A 94 1.91 5.70 -4.07
C LEU A 94 0.68 4.81 -3.85
N LEU A 95 0.89 3.64 -3.26
CA LEU A 95 -0.15 2.67 -2.97
C LEU A 95 -0.81 2.93 -1.60
N PHE A 96 -0.03 3.36 -0.62
CA PHE A 96 -0.48 3.63 0.73
C PHE A 96 0.30 4.78 1.36
N SER A 97 -0.39 5.55 2.18
CA SER A 97 0.19 6.66 2.93
C SER A 97 -0.41 6.75 4.32
N LYS A 98 0.45 6.63 5.34
CA LYS A 98 0.05 6.89 6.72
C LYS A 98 -0.21 8.38 6.93
N SER A 99 0.57 9.26 6.31
CA SER A 99 0.35 10.71 6.41
C SER A 99 -0.99 11.15 5.81
N LEU A 100 -1.44 10.54 4.72
CA LEU A 100 -2.74 10.87 4.11
C LEU A 100 -3.93 10.16 4.78
N SER A 101 -3.75 8.94 5.29
CA SER A 101 -4.85 8.16 5.88
C SER A 101 -5.01 8.35 7.40
N GLY A 102 -3.94 8.71 8.10
CA GLY A 102 -3.88 8.74 9.57
C GLY A 102 -3.87 7.35 10.23
N LEU A 103 -3.78 6.27 9.45
CA LEU A 103 -3.90 4.89 9.92
C LEU A 103 -2.61 4.10 9.66
N TRP A 104 -2.45 3.00 10.39
CA TRP A 104 -1.44 1.98 10.09
C TRP A 104 -1.91 1.06 8.94
N PRO A 105 -0.99 0.51 8.14
CA PRO A 105 -1.36 -0.31 6.99
C PRO A 105 -1.99 -1.62 7.45
N ASN A 106 -3.00 -2.08 6.70
CA ASN A 106 -3.49 -3.45 6.79
C ASN A 106 -2.71 -4.33 5.81
N TYR A 107 -1.90 -5.26 6.32
CA TYR A 107 -0.98 -6.06 5.50
C TYR A 107 -1.68 -6.83 4.38
N GLY A 108 -2.84 -7.44 4.66
CA GLY A 108 -3.60 -8.19 3.66
C GLY A 108 -4.13 -7.30 2.53
N ALA A 109 -4.69 -6.14 2.88
CA ALA A 109 -5.17 -5.17 1.89
C ALA A 109 -4.02 -4.62 1.02
N ILE A 110 -2.88 -4.32 1.62
CA ILE A 110 -1.67 -3.88 0.88
C ILE A 110 -1.18 -4.97 -0.05
N ALA A 111 -1.06 -6.22 0.41
CA ALA A 111 -0.60 -7.33 -0.40
C ALA A 111 -1.53 -7.61 -1.59
N MET A 112 -2.84 -7.51 -1.39
CA MET A 112 -3.82 -7.64 -2.48
C MET A 112 -3.68 -6.50 -3.50
N LYS A 113 -3.52 -5.25 -3.04
CA LYS A 113 -3.30 -4.10 -3.92
C LYS A 113 -1.98 -4.25 -4.68
N ALA A 114 -0.91 -4.68 -4.01
CA ALA A 114 0.39 -4.97 -4.63
C ALA A 114 0.27 -6.02 -5.75
N ALA A 115 -0.47 -7.10 -5.52
CA ALA A 115 -0.72 -8.12 -6.54
C ALA A 115 -1.48 -7.56 -7.76
N GLN A 116 -2.50 -6.72 -7.53
CA GLN A 116 -3.25 -6.09 -8.62
C GLN A 116 -2.36 -5.18 -9.46
N VAL A 117 -1.52 -4.35 -8.82
CA VAL A 117 -0.60 -3.46 -9.54
C VAL A 117 0.46 -4.28 -10.28
N ALA A 118 1.02 -5.32 -9.65
CA ALA A 118 1.98 -6.22 -10.30
C ALA A 118 1.42 -6.87 -11.57
N GLN A 119 0.17 -7.34 -11.53
CA GLN A 119 -0.50 -7.87 -12.72
C GLN A 119 -0.71 -6.81 -13.81
N ALA A 120 -1.01 -5.56 -13.43
CA ALA A 120 -1.12 -4.47 -14.39
C ALA A 120 0.25 -4.17 -15.04
N ILE A 121 1.34 -4.20 -14.28
CA ILE A 121 2.72 -4.07 -14.79
C ILE A 121 3.04 -5.19 -15.79
N ASP A 122 2.71 -6.44 -15.46
CA ASP A 122 2.95 -7.60 -16.32
C ASP A 122 2.18 -7.52 -17.65
N LYS A 123 1.00 -6.89 -17.61
CA LYS A 123 0.16 -6.62 -18.79
C LYS A 123 0.51 -5.30 -19.50
N ASN A 124 1.53 -4.59 -19.03
CA ASN A 124 1.95 -3.29 -19.54
C ASN A 124 0.81 -2.25 -19.54
N GLN A 125 -0.01 -2.27 -18.49
CA GLN A 125 -1.11 -1.32 -18.27
C GLN A 125 -0.64 -0.13 -17.44
N ASP A 126 -1.35 1.00 -17.59
CA ASP A 126 -1.12 2.18 -16.76
C ASP A 126 -1.42 1.88 -15.29
N ILE A 127 -0.41 2.02 -14.44
CA ILE A 127 -0.49 1.79 -12.99
C ILE A 127 -0.86 3.04 -12.18
N THR A 128 -0.85 4.23 -12.78
CA THR A 128 -1.17 5.47 -12.07
C THR A 128 -2.62 5.48 -11.56
N VAL A 129 -3.50 4.66 -12.15
CA VAL A 129 -4.86 4.42 -11.67
C VAL A 129 -4.94 3.84 -10.25
N PHE A 130 -3.86 3.24 -9.75
CA PHE A 130 -3.76 2.68 -8.40
C PHE A 130 -3.28 3.69 -7.35
N GLN A 131 -2.90 4.91 -7.77
CA GLN A 131 -2.46 5.99 -6.89
C GLN A 131 -3.50 6.24 -5.78
N THR A 132 -3.03 6.29 -4.54
CA THR A 132 -3.87 6.63 -3.39
C THR A 132 -3.96 8.14 -3.19
N SER A 133 -5.12 8.60 -2.73
CA SER A 133 -5.31 9.96 -2.21
C SER A 133 -5.49 9.99 -0.69
N GLY A 134 -5.28 8.85 -0.01
CA GLY A 134 -5.51 8.67 1.43
C GLY A 134 -6.98 8.54 1.86
N LYS A 135 -7.92 8.91 0.99
CA LYS A 135 -9.35 8.71 1.22
C LYS A 135 -9.77 7.34 0.71
N GLU A 136 -10.41 6.54 1.55
CA GLU A 136 -11.07 5.32 1.08
C GLU A 136 -12.14 5.72 0.04
N LYS A 137 -12.02 5.20 -1.18
CA LYS A 137 -13.17 5.23 -2.10
C LYS A 137 -14.25 4.37 -1.45
N LYS A 138 -15.29 5.01 -0.90
CA LYS A 138 -16.47 4.30 -0.39
C LYS A 138 -16.93 3.34 -1.48
N MET A 139 -16.72 2.05 -1.29
CA MET A 139 -17.32 1.05 -2.16
C MET A 139 -18.83 1.27 -2.08
N LYS A 140 -19.47 1.60 -3.20
CA LYS A 140 -20.93 1.54 -3.29
C LYS A 140 -21.29 0.09 -2.98
N LYS A 141 -21.79 -0.17 -1.77
CA LYS A 141 -22.38 -1.46 -1.42
C LYS A 141 -23.51 -1.69 -2.43
N GLY A 142 -23.30 -2.57 -3.39
CA GLY A 142 -24.38 -3.12 -4.19
C GLY A 142 -25.36 -3.75 -3.20
N ARG A 143 -26.55 -3.16 -3.06
CA ARG A 143 -27.66 -3.82 -2.39
C ARG A 143 -27.96 -5.08 -3.21
N ASN A 144 -27.66 -6.26 -2.66
CA ASN A 144 -28.27 -7.48 -3.17
C ASN A 144 -29.79 -7.33 -3.01
N PRO A 145 -30.61 -7.46 -4.07
CA PRO A 145 -32.04 -7.55 -3.91
C PRO A 145 -32.33 -8.82 -3.11
N MET A 146 -32.93 -8.63 -1.94
CA MET A 146 -33.36 -9.71 -1.05
C MET A 146 -34.42 -10.52 -1.79
N ALA A 147 -34.14 -11.78 -2.09
CA ALA A 147 -35.12 -12.69 -2.69
C ALA A 147 -36.25 -12.93 -1.69
N THR A 148 -37.43 -12.39 -1.97
CA THR A 148 -38.67 -12.68 -1.25
C THR A 148 -39.14 -14.08 -1.64
N THR A 149 -38.72 -15.09 -0.88
CA THR A 149 -39.31 -16.43 -0.97
C THR A 149 -40.65 -16.41 -0.23
N GLY A 150 -41.73 -16.20 -0.97
CA GLY A 150 -43.10 -16.39 -0.46
C GLY A 150 -43.38 -17.87 -0.28
N GLN A 151 -43.40 -18.35 0.97
CA GLN A 151 -43.97 -19.65 1.31
C GLN A 151 -45.48 -19.49 1.51
N ASN A 152 -46.25 -20.02 0.55
CA ASN A 152 -47.69 -20.25 0.67
C ASN A 152 -47.92 -21.39 1.67
N PHE A 153 -48.50 -21.08 2.83
CA PHE A 153 -49.13 -22.09 3.69
C PHE A 153 -50.61 -22.18 3.31
N GLN A 154 -50.96 -23.21 2.52
CA GLN A 154 -52.36 -23.65 2.43
C GLN A 154 -52.68 -24.46 3.68
N GLN A 155 -53.58 -23.92 4.51
CA GLN A 155 -54.23 -24.65 5.59
C GLN A 155 -55.32 -25.55 4.99
N ALA A 156 -55.20 -26.86 5.18
CA ALA A 156 -56.27 -27.81 4.93
C ALA A 156 -57.19 -27.85 6.16
N ALA A 157 -58.49 -27.60 5.94
CA ALA A 157 -59.53 -27.75 6.94
C ALA A 157 -59.87 -29.25 7.17
N PRO A 158 -60.19 -29.67 8.40
CA PRO A 158 -60.68 -31.02 8.67
C PRO A 158 -62.17 -31.13 8.31
N GLN A 159 -62.54 -32.19 7.58
CA GLN A 159 -63.93 -32.60 7.40
C GLN A 159 -64.38 -33.47 8.59
N GLN A 160 -65.62 -33.24 9.01
CA GLN A 160 -66.35 -33.96 10.05
C GLN A 160 -66.89 -35.29 9.53
#